data_AF-A0A5E4ILZ5-F1
#
_entry.id   AF-A0A5E4ILZ5-F1
#
_cell.length_a   1.000
_cell.length_b   1.000
_cell.length_c   1.000
_cell.angle_alpha   90.00
_cell.angle_beta   90.00
_cell.angle_gamma   90.00
#
_symmetry.space_group_name_H-M   'P 1'
#
loop_
_entity.id
_entity.type
_entity.pdbx_description
1 polymer ?
#
loop_
_entity_poly.entity_id
_entity_poly.type
_entity_poly.pdbx_seq_one_letter_code
_entity_poly.pdbx_strand_id
1 'polypeptide(L)'
;MKINLTPELAYLIGLWSKRRSDNGIGIQGNPRLCEIFLKQILELKLVPPEKIKLGVDDKIFFYHSAYEKFFQKVQRESLEIFREKNDKAAAYIAGVFDAMGGTELVKGKKLCYLANATLNDEMILSRLNFHIIKHNKKLFVLGDDFRFFIGKFQKYP
;
A
#
# COMPACT_ATOMS: atom_id res chain seq x y z
N MET A 1 -6.21 -20.10 -13.17
CA MET A 1 -5.07 -19.18 -13.31
C MET A 1 -4.38 -19.04 -11.96
N LYS A 2 -3.06 -19.26 -11.87
CA LYS A 2 -2.28 -19.04 -10.64
C LYS A 2 -1.69 -17.63 -10.69
N ILE A 3 -2.28 -16.71 -9.93
CA ILE A 3 -1.78 -15.33 -9.83
C ILE A 3 -0.56 -15.36 -8.90
N ASN A 4 0.58 -14.87 -9.40
CA ASN A 4 1.80 -14.77 -8.61
C ASN A 4 1.94 -13.37 -8.02
N LEU A 5 2.39 -13.27 -6.78
CA LEU A 5 2.66 -11.98 -6.15
C LEU A 5 3.97 -11.40 -6.68
N THR A 6 3.85 -10.33 -7.47
CA THR A 6 4.96 -9.47 -7.92
C THR A 6 5.06 -8.22 -7.04
N PRO A 7 6.18 -7.46 -7.06
CA PRO A 7 6.28 -6.19 -6.34
C PRO A 7 5.20 -5.18 -6.74
N GLU A 8 4.85 -5.08 -8.01
CA GLU A 8 3.84 -4.13 -8.51
C GLU A 8 2.44 -4.48 -8.00
N LEU A 9 2.10 -5.78 -7.96
CA LEU A 9 0.88 -6.26 -7.31
C LEU A 9 0.91 -6.03 -5.80
N ALA A 10 2.06 -6.24 -5.16
CA ALA A 10 2.21 -5.99 -3.73
C ALA A 10 1.98 -4.51 -3.39
N TYR A 11 2.51 -3.58 -4.21
CA TYR A 11 2.25 -2.15 -4.10
C TYR A 11 0.75 -1.83 -4.22
N LEU A 12 0.09 -2.34 -5.25
CA LEU A 12 -1.34 -2.16 -5.46
C LEU A 12 -2.17 -2.68 -4.26
N ILE A 13 -1.81 -3.84 -3.72
CA ILE A 13 -2.49 -4.43 -2.55
C ILE A 13 -2.25 -3.57 -1.29
N GLY A 14 -1.04 -3.02 -1.12
CA GLY A 14 -0.72 -2.10 -0.04
C GLY A 14 -1.61 -0.86 -0.08
N LEU A 15 -1.67 -0.20 -1.23
CA LEU A 15 -2.52 0.98 -1.47
C LEU A 15 -4.01 0.65 -1.27
N TRP A 16 -4.47 -0.44 -1.88
CA TRP A 16 -5.85 -0.94 -1.76
C TRP A 16 -6.24 -1.24 -0.32
N SER A 17 -5.35 -1.84 0.48
CA SER A 17 -5.66 -2.23 1.86
C SER A 17 -6.04 -1.05 2.78
N LYS A 18 -5.66 0.18 2.41
CA LYS A 18 -5.86 1.40 3.21
C LYS A 18 -6.90 2.35 2.63
N ARG A 19 -7.19 2.23 1.33
CA ARG A 19 -8.10 3.11 0.59
C ARG A 19 -9.23 2.36 -0.10
N ARG A 20 -9.47 1.10 0.27
CA ARG A 20 -10.43 0.19 -0.37
C ARG A 20 -11.80 0.85 -0.58
N SER A 21 -12.31 0.76 -1.80
CA SER A 21 -13.70 1.08 -2.12
C SER A 21 -14.64 -0.04 -1.67
N ASP A 22 -15.90 0.31 -1.44
CA ASP A 22 -17.03 -0.61 -1.26
C ASP A 22 -17.36 -1.43 -2.51
N ASN A 23 -16.93 -0.98 -3.69
CA ASN A 23 -17.14 -1.66 -4.97
C ASN A 23 -15.87 -2.37 -5.46
N GLY A 24 -15.96 -3.70 -5.67
CA GLY A 24 -14.95 -4.49 -6.38
C GLY A 24 -13.50 -4.31 -5.88
N ILE A 25 -12.56 -4.33 -6.83
CA ILE A 25 -11.17 -3.99 -6.58
C ILE A 25 -10.98 -2.52 -6.94
N GLY A 26 -10.96 -1.66 -5.93
CA GLY A 26 -10.83 -0.23 -6.15
C GLY A 26 -10.36 0.53 -4.93
N ILE A 27 -10.03 1.80 -5.17
CA ILE A 27 -9.70 2.77 -4.13
C ILE A 27 -10.54 4.03 -4.27
N GLN A 28 -10.64 4.79 -3.18
CA GLN A 28 -11.39 6.05 -3.13
C GLN A 28 -10.64 7.15 -2.37
N GLY A 29 -10.96 8.40 -2.68
CA GLY A 29 -10.51 9.58 -1.94
C GLY A 29 -9.52 10.44 -2.72
N ASN A 30 -8.21 10.29 -2.49
CA ASN A 30 -7.23 11.21 -3.08
C ASN A 30 -7.12 11.02 -4.61
N PRO A 31 -7.45 12.03 -5.46
CA PRO A 31 -7.45 11.88 -6.91
C PRO A 31 -6.10 11.43 -7.49
N ARG A 32 -4.99 11.94 -6.94
CA ARG A 32 -3.64 11.57 -7.38
C ARG A 32 -3.30 10.11 -7.07
N LEU A 33 -3.78 9.59 -5.93
CA LEU A 33 -3.61 8.17 -5.63
C LEU A 33 -4.46 7.30 -6.58
N CYS A 34 -5.66 7.78 -6.92
CA CYS A 34 -6.53 7.13 -7.91
C CYS A 34 -5.87 7.09 -9.29
N GLU A 35 -5.25 8.17 -9.75
CA GLU A 35 -4.45 8.19 -10.98
C GLU A 35 -3.29 7.18 -10.96
N ILE A 36 -2.55 7.11 -9.84
CA ILE A 36 -1.47 6.12 -9.66
C ILE A 36 -2.05 4.70 -9.74
N PHE A 37 -3.15 4.42 -9.04
CA PHE A 37 -3.81 3.13 -9.04
C PHE A 37 -4.30 2.73 -10.44
N LEU A 38 -4.94 3.65 -11.16
CA LEU A 38 -5.38 3.46 -12.54
C LEU A 38 -4.20 3.13 -13.46
N LYS A 39 -3.13 3.93 -13.40
CA LYS A 39 -1.91 3.70 -14.19
C LYS A 39 -1.34 2.30 -13.96
N GLN A 40 -1.28 1.86 -12.70
CA GLN A 40 -0.79 0.53 -12.35
C GLN A 40 -1.69 -0.60 -12.85
N ILE A 41 -3.01 -0.46 -12.77
CA ILE A 41 -3.96 -1.43 -13.33
C ILE A 41 -3.72 -1.62 -14.84
N LEU A 42 -3.55 -0.51 -15.56
CA LEU A 42 -3.35 -0.50 -17.01
C LEU A 42 -1.99 -1.09 -17.40
N GLU A 43 -0.91 -0.69 -16.72
CA GLU A 43 0.44 -1.23 -16.96
C GLU A 43 0.52 -2.74 -16.72
N LEU A 44 -0.10 -3.21 -15.66
CA LEU A 44 -0.15 -4.64 -15.31
C LEU A 44 -1.19 -5.43 -16.12
N LYS A 45 -2.00 -4.75 -16.94
CA LYS A 45 -3.06 -5.34 -17.75
C LYS A 45 -3.99 -6.23 -16.91
N LEU A 46 -4.31 -5.80 -15.68
CA LEU A 46 -5.18 -6.59 -14.78
C LEU A 46 -6.59 -6.74 -15.35
N VAL A 47 -7.03 -5.72 -16.09
CA VAL A 47 -8.32 -5.67 -16.76
C VAL A 47 -8.25 -4.73 -17.97
N PRO A 48 -9.03 -4.96 -19.04
CA PRO A 48 -9.15 -4.00 -20.14
C PRO A 48 -9.69 -2.62 -19.68
N PRO A 49 -9.24 -1.51 -20.30
CA PRO A 49 -9.62 -0.15 -19.88
C PRO A 49 -11.13 0.08 -19.77
N GLU A 50 -11.93 -0.49 -20.67
CA GLU A 50 -13.39 -0.34 -20.74
C GLU A 50 -14.14 -0.97 -19.54
N LYS A 51 -13.47 -1.86 -18.79
CA LYS A 51 -14.02 -2.47 -17.57
C LYS A 51 -13.67 -1.69 -16.31
N ILE A 52 -12.80 -0.68 -16.41
CA ILE A 52 -12.48 0.20 -15.28
C ILE A 52 -13.60 1.24 -15.15
N LYS A 53 -14.08 1.41 -13.92
CA LYS A 53 -15.15 2.35 -13.60
C LYS A 53 -14.57 3.51 -12.80
N LEU A 54 -14.86 4.72 -13.27
CA LEU A 54 -14.65 5.96 -12.54
C LEU A 54 -15.98 6.26 -11.84
N GLY A 55 -16.00 6.14 -10.52
CA GLY A 55 -17.16 6.43 -9.68
C GLY A 55 -17.20 7.89 -9.24
N VAL A 56 -18.25 8.23 -8.50
CA VAL A 56 -18.36 9.50 -7.77
C VAL A 56 -17.33 9.53 -6.62
N ASP A 57 -16.93 10.72 -6.18
CA ASP A 57 -16.02 10.95 -5.05
C ASP A 57 -14.61 10.37 -5.24
N ASP A 58 -14.00 10.61 -6.41
CA ASP A 58 -12.64 10.18 -6.71
C ASP A 58 -12.45 8.68 -6.47
N LYS A 59 -13.40 7.88 -6.95
CA LYS A 59 -13.41 6.42 -6.82
C LYS A 59 -13.01 5.77 -8.13
N ILE A 60 -12.08 4.81 -8.09
CA ILE A 60 -11.72 4.00 -9.25
C ILE A 60 -11.76 2.53 -8.86
N PHE A 61 -12.49 1.72 -9.63
CA PHE A 61 -12.65 0.30 -9.35
C PHE A 61 -12.88 -0.54 -10.61
N PHE A 62 -12.68 -1.84 -10.48
CA PHE A 62 -13.06 -2.82 -11.48
C PHE A 62 -13.48 -4.14 -10.81
N TYR A 63 -14.21 -4.98 -11.54
CA TYR A 63 -14.63 -6.30 -11.06
C TYR A 63 -13.78 -7.39 -11.69
N HIS A 64 -13.09 -8.16 -10.85
CA HIS A 64 -12.39 -9.36 -11.27
C HIS A 64 -12.25 -10.34 -10.10
N SER A 65 -13.18 -11.30 -10.01
CA SER A 65 -13.32 -12.21 -8.85
C SER A 65 -12.03 -12.94 -8.46
N ALA A 66 -11.22 -13.39 -9.43
CA ALA A 66 -9.95 -14.05 -9.14
C ALA A 66 -8.91 -13.12 -8.49
N TYR A 67 -8.75 -11.90 -9.01
CA TYR A 67 -7.86 -10.89 -8.41
C TYR A 67 -8.40 -10.42 -7.06
N GLU A 68 -9.71 -10.32 -6.89
CA GLU A 68 -10.30 -9.89 -5.63
C GLU A 68 -9.99 -10.91 -4.51
N LYS A 69 -10.24 -12.20 -4.78
CA LYS A 69 -9.86 -13.29 -3.86
C LYS A 69 -8.36 -13.31 -3.60
N PHE A 70 -7.55 -13.00 -4.61
CA PHE A 70 -6.10 -12.91 -4.46
C PHE A 70 -5.68 -11.75 -3.56
N PHE A 71 -6.22 -10.55 -3.75
CA PHE A 71 -5.95 -9.36 -2.93
C PHE A 71 -6.34 -9.61 -1.47
N GLN A 72 -7.54 -10.16 -1.25
CA GLN A 72 -8.03 -10.52 0.08
C GLN A 72 -7.14 -11.58 0.74
N LYS A 73 -6.71 -12.59 -0.02
CA LYS A 73 -5.78 -13.62 0.49
C LYS A 73 -4.46 -13.00 0.93
N VAL A 74 -3.83 -12.18 0.08
CA VAL A 74 -2.55 -11.53 0.40
C VAL A 74 -2.69 -10.60 1.60
N GLN A 75 -3.78 -9.85 1.70
CA GLN A 75 -4.03 -8.99 2.86
C GLN A 75 -4.16 -9.81 4.16
N ARG A 76 -4.92 -10.91 4.12
CA ARG A 76 -5.10 -11.81 5.29
C ARG A 76 -3.80 -12.49 5.71
N GLU A 77 -2.97 -12.87 4.76
CA GLU A 77 -1.69 -13.58 4.99
C GLU A 77 -0.49 -12.62 5.01
N SER A 78 -0.73 -11.30 5.09
CA SER A 78 0.29 -10.26 4.92
C SER A 78 1.46 -10.38 5.89
N LEU A 79 1.22 -10.77 7.14
CA LEU A 79 2.27 -10.99 8.14
C LEU A 79 3.27 -12.06 7.74
N GLU A 80 2.79 -13.14 7.11
CA GLU A 80 3.63 -14.26 6.67
C GLU A 80 4.30 -13.95 5.33
N ILE A 81 3.56 -13.33 4.41
CA ILE A 81 4.05 -12.97 3.07
C ILE A 81 5.15 -11.91 3.14
N PHE A 82 5.02 -10.90 4.01
CA PHE A 82 5.91 -9.76 4.10
C PHE A 82 6.82 -9.79 5.34
N ARG A 83 7.24 -10.99 5.75
CA ARG A 83 8.05 -11.20 6.97
C ARG A 83 9.54 -10.85 6.80
N GLU A 84 10.03 -10.76 5.56
CA GLU A 84 11.45 -10.54 5.22
C GLU A 84 11.63 -9.26 4.38
N LYS A 85 12.75 -8.56 4.59
CA LYS A 85 13.12 -7.39 3.77
C LYS A 85 13.45 -7.84 2.35
N ASN A 86 12.49 -7.67 1.43
CA ASN A 86 12.64 -7.95 0.01
C ASN A 86 11.79 -6.98 -0.82
N ASP A 87 11.91 -7.04 -2.13
CA ASP A 87 11.20 -6.14 -3.06
C ASP A 87 9.66 -6.19 -2.91
N LYS A 88 9.08 -7.32 -2.54
CA LYS A 88 7.62 -7.44 -2.36
C LYS A 88 7.16 -6.74 -1.08
N ALA A 89 7.90 -6.93 0.01
CA ALA A 89 7.63 -6.25 1.28
C ALA A 89 7.85 -4.74 1.15
N ALA A 90 8.94 -4.33 0.51
CA ALA A 90 9.23 -2.93 0.21
C ALA A 90 8.10 -2.29 -0.61
N ALA A 91 7.65 -2.96 -1.68
CA ALA A 91 6.58 -2.45 -2.53
C ALA A 91 5.23 -2.40 -1.81
N TYR A 92 4.87 -3.43 -1.04
CA TYR A 92 3.65 -3.43 -0.22
C TYR A 92 3.63 -2.26 0.77
N ILE A 93 4.73 -2.10 1.54
CA ILE A 93 4.85 -1.01 2.50
C ILE A 93 4.89 0.35 1.82
N ALA A 94 5.50 0.48 0.64
CA ALA A 94 5.42 1.70 -0.16
C ALA A 94 3.98 2.04 -0.55
N GLY A 95 3.16 1.06 -0.94
CA GLY A 95 1.74 1.27 -1.21
C GLY A 95 0.95 1.70 0.03
N VAL A 96 1.24 1.11 1.19
CA VAL A 96 0.67 1.55 2.47
C VAL A 96 1.11 2.97 2.82
N PHE A 97 2.40 3.30 2.63
CA PHE A 97 2.94 4.62 2.89
C PHE A 97 2.38 5.68 1.96
N ASP A 98 2.23 5.42 0.67
CA ASP A 98 1.59 6.34 -0.27
C ASP A 98 0.12 6.60 0.12
N ALA A 99 -0.55 5.58 0.66
CA ALA A 99 -1.96 5.67 1.02
C ALA A 99 -2.24 6.56 2.25
N MET A 100 -1.38 6.48 3.27
CA MET A 100 -1.65 7.02 4.61
C MET A 100 -0.40 7.50 5.36
N GLY A 101 0.75 7.48 4.70
CA GLY A 101 2.01 7.91 5.25
C GLY A 101 2.23 9.41 5.14
N GLY A 102 3.30 9.87 5.77
CA GLY A 102 3.76 11.24 5.69
C GLY A 102 5.11 11.40 6.38
N THR A 103 5.59 12.63 6.43
CA THR A 103 6.82 12.96 7.14
C THR A 103 6.62 14.13 8.08
N GLU A 104 7.25 14.10 9.24
CA GLU A 104 7.15 15.16 10.25
C GLU A 104 8.52 15.45 10.87
N LEU A 105 8.79 16.71 11.20
CA LEU A 105 10.01 17.10 11.92
C LEU A 105 9.81 16.90 13.42
N VAL A 106 10.52 15.92 13.99
CA VAL A 106 10.51 15.62 15.41
C VAL A 106 11.91 15.88 15.97
N LYS A 107 12.03 16.88 16.86
CA LYS A 107 13.32 17.29 17.46
C LYS A 107 14.43 17.52 16.41
N GLY A 108 14.08 18.17 15.29
CA GLY A 108 15.01 18.47 14.20
C GLY A 108 15.29 17.32 13.23
N LYS A 109 14.71 16.13 13.44
CA LYS A 109 14.84 14.99 12.52
C LYS A 109 13.55 14.76 11.75
N LYS A 110 13.66 14.56 10.43
CA LYS A 110 12.51 14.25 9.57
C LYS A 110 12.20 12.75 9.68
N LEU A 111 11.10 12.41 10.34
CA LEU A 111 10.67 11.03 10.54
C LEU A 111 9.51 10.68 9.60
N CYS A 112 9.52 9.46 9.10
CA CYS A 112 8.37 8.91 8.37
C CYS A 112 7.33 8.42 9.38
N TYR A 113 6.04 8.62 9.07
CA TYR A 113 4.95 8.07 9.86
C TYR A 113 3.90 7.42 8.98
N LEU A 114 3.10 6.54 9.59
CA LEU A 114 1.88 5.97 9.05
C LEU A 114 0.69 6.46 9.91
N ALA A 115 -0.24 7.22 9.33
CA ALA A 115 -1.45 7.67 10.02
C ALA A 115 -2.49 6.55 10.08
N ASN A 116 -3.13 6.35 11.24
CA ASN A 116 -4.13 5.28 11.43
C ASN A 116 -3.58 3.87 11.14
N ALA A 117 -2.30 3.63 11.46
CA ALA A 117 -1.69 2.30 11.34
C ALA A 117 -2.45 1.27 12.19
N THR A 118 -2.69 0.11 11.61
CA THR A 118 -3.30 -1.03 12.31
C THR A 118 -2.23 -1.80 13.06
N LEU A 119 -2.66 -2.69 13.97
CA LEU A 119 -1.75 -3.63 14.63
C LEU A 119 -0.98 -4.48 13.61
N ASN A 120 -1.62 -4.81 12.49
CA ASN A 120 -0.99 -5.56 11.41
C ASN A 120 0.17 -4.79 10.78
N ASP A 121 0.02 -3.48 10.53
CA ASP A 121 1.11 -2.64 9.98
C ASP A 121 2.28 -2.57 10.96
N GLU A 122 1.98 -2.38 12.25
CA GLU A 122 2.96 -2.33 13.34
C GLU A 122 3.77 -3.63 13.42
N MET A 123 3.10 -4.78 13.32
CA MET A 123 3.75 -6.09 13.34
C MET A 123 4.60 -6.34 12.09
N ILE A 124 4.14 -5.95 10.89
CA ILE A 124 4.94 -6.10 9.67
C ILE A 124 6.22 -5.27 9.78
N LEU A 125 6.12 -4.00 10.17
CA LEU A 125 7.30 -3.13 10.33
C LEU A 125 8.27 -3.66 11.39
N SER A 126 7.76 -4.19 12.51
CA SER A 126 8.59 -4.81 13.54
C SER A 126 9.30 -6.07 13.04
N ARG A 127 8.63 -6.93 12.27
CA ARG A 127 9.23 -8.14 11.65
C ARG A 127 10.31 -7.78 10.63
N LEU A 128 10.12 -6.66 9.94
CA LEU A 128 11.14 -6.07 9.07
C LEU A 128 12.21 -5.31 9.85
N ASN A 129 12.29 -5.47 11.17
CA ASN A 129 13.32 -4.87 12.03
C ASN A 129 13.39 -3.33 11.95
N PHE A 130 12.26 -2.67 11.71
CA PHE A 130 12.15 -1.22 11.85
C PHE A 130 11.82 -0.85 13.29
N HIS A 131 12.51 0.16 13.81
CA HIS A 131 12.18 0.72 15.11
C HIS A 131 10.99 1.66 14.97
N ILE A 132 9.91 1.39 15.72
CA ILE A 132 8.66 2.14 15.59
C ILE A 132 8.19 2.68 16.94
N ILE A 133 7.57 3.86 16.92
CA ILE A 133 6.95 4.50 18.09
C ILE A 133 5.54 4.95 17.72
N LYS A 134 4.56 4.63 18.56
CA LYS A 134 3.19 5.10 18.41
C LYS A 134 2.95 6.38 19.21
N HIS A 135 2.49 7.44 18.53
CA HIS A 135 2.17 8.71 19.17
C HIS A 135 1.06 9.43 18.38
N ASN A 136 0.05 9.98 19.06
CA ASN A 136 -1.06 10.74 18.45
C ASN A 136 -1.70 10.08 17.20
N LYS A 137 -2.04 8.79 17.30
CA LYS A 137 -2.62 7.97 16.21
C LYS A 137 -1.71 7.80 14.96
N LYS A 138 -0.44 8.19 15.08
CA LYS A 138 0.60 7.95 14.08
C LYS A 138 1.56 6.87 14.58
N LEU A 139 2.01 6.04 13.66
CA LEU A 139 3.10 5.10 13.89
C LEU A 139 4.34 5.67 13.19
N PHE A 140 5.26 6.21 13.98
CA PHE A 140 6.52 6.76 13.49
C PHE A 140 7.52 5.63 13.28
N VAL A 141 8.26 5.68 12.17
CA VAL A 141 9.40 4.82 11.91
C VAL A 141 10.67 5.63 12.17
N LEU A 142 11.52 5.11 13.06
CA LEU A 142 12.77 5.74 13.44
C LEU A 142 13.89 5.29 12.52
N GLY A 143 14.77 6.22 12.17
CA GLY A 143 15.90 5.97 11.28
C GLY A 143 15.61 6.31 9.82
N ASP A 144 16.68 6.44 9.05
CA ASP A 144 16.61 6.83 7.63
C ASP A 144 16.45 5.60 6.70
N ASP A 145 16.69 4.39 7.21
CA ASP A 145 16.67 3.14 6.45
C ASP A 145 15.28 2.83 5.86
N PHE A 146 14.21 3.25 6.53
CA PHE A 146 12.84 3.10 6.04
C PHE A 146 12.62 3.78 4.69
N ARG A 147 13.12 5.01 4.53
CA ARG A 147 12.96 5.77 3.28
C ARG A 147 13.69 5.08 2.12
N PHE A 148 14.89 4.57 2.38
CA PHE A 148 15.65 3.78 1.40
C PHE A 148 14.94 2.48 1.05
N PHE A 149 14.37 1.80 2.04
CA PHE A 149 13.66 0.54 1.85
C PHE A 149 12.46 0.67 0.91
N ILE A 150 11.62 1.69 1.09
CA ILE A 150 10.43 1.89 0.27
C ILE A 150 10.69 2.69 -1.01
N GLY A 151 11.80 3.44 -1.07
CA GLY A 151 12.03 4.49 -2.07
C GLY A 151 11.99 4.03 -3.52
N LYS A 152 12.40 2.78 -3.80
CA LYS A 152 12.32 2.18 -5.15
C LYS A 152 10.87 2.04 -5.65
N PHE A 153 9.91 1.90 -4.74
CA PHE A 153 8.51 1.58 -5.05
C PHE A 153 7.52 2.67 -4.66
N GLN A 154 7.96 3.70 -3.92
CA GLN A 154 7.14 4.86 -3.58
C GLN A 154 6.78 5.63 -4.86
N LYS A 155 5.49 5.93 -5.06
CA LYS A 155 4.98 6.64 -6.26
C LYS A 155 4.27 7.94 -5.91
N TYR A 156 3.87 8.11 -4.64
CA TYR A 156 3.27 9.35 -4.16
C TYR A 156 4.26 10.12 -3.27
N PRO A 157 4.69 11.34 -3.66
CA PRO A 157 5.74 12.09 -2.97
C PRO A 157 5.34 12.61 -1.59
#